data_AF-A0A8W8LZ27-F1
#
_entry.id   AF-A0A8W8LZ27-F1
#
_cell.length_a   1.000
_cell.length_b   1.000
_cell.length_c   1.000
_cell.angle_alpha   90.00
_cell.angle_beta   90.00
_cell.angle_gamma   90.00
#
_symmetry.space_group_name_H-M   'P 1'
#
loop_
_entity.id
_entity.type
_entity.pdbx_description
1 polymer ?
#
loop_
_entity_poly.entity_id
_entity_poly.type
_entity_poly.pdbx_seq_one_letter_code
_entity_poly.pdbx_strand_id
1 'polypeptide(L)'
;MKVLVLSLLVGVCIGGLVERNILDVLKQLHLQTFLTTLSVDQQLLLVDLVSHADAGNLTSFIDTIGYSRILDILISLSTSDEHTLKTYIMQRLTLEAQGPINAHHGVATGHGNK
;
A
#
# COMPACT_ATOMS: atom_id res chain seq x y z
N MET A 1 42.72 13.00 -5.06
CA MET A 1 41.69 12.10 -4.50
C MET A 1 40.66 12.92 -3.74
N LYS A 2 39.53 13.29 -4.37
CA LYS A 2 38.49 14.16 -3.77
C LYS A 2 37.06 13.85 -4.27
N VAL A 3 36.87 12.73 -4.97
CA VAL A 3 35.60 12.43 -5.69
C VAL A 3 34.74 11.36 -5.00
N LEU A 4 35.23 10.71 -3.94
CA LEU A 4 34.53 9.57 -3.32
C LEU A 4 33.47 9.94 -2.27
N VAL A 5 33.39 11.20 -1.83
CA VAL A 5 32.49 11.60 -0.71
C VAL A 5 31.10 12.04 -1.20
N LEU A 6 30.92 12.32 -2.50
CA LEU A 6 29.64 12.86 -2.99
C LEU A 6 28.54 11.81 -3.19
N SER A 7 28.87 10.53 -3.33
CA SER A 7 27.86 9.50 -3.63
C SER A 7 27.09 8.98 -2.42
N LEU A 8 27.50 9.30 -1.19
CA LEU A 8 26.85 8.76 0.01
C LEU A 8 25.62 9.58 0.47
N LEU A 9 25.47 10.83 0.02
CA LEU A 9 24.40 11.70 0.52
C LEU A 9 23.03 11.47 -0.15
N VAL A 10 22.98 10.75 -1.28
CA VAL A 10 21.72 10.50 -2.01
C VAL A 10 20.91 9.35 -1.40
N GLY A 11 21.55 8.45 -0.65
CA GLY A 11 20.88 7.28 -0.08
C GLY A 11 19.99 7.57 1.15
N VAL A 12 20.20 8.68 1.85
CA VAL A 12 19.53 8.94 3.14
C VAL A 12 18.22 9.72 3.01
N CYS A 13 18.01 10.47 1.93
CA CYS A 13 16.79 11.27 1.78
C CYS A 13 15.55 10.47 1.33
N ILE A 14 15.71 9.22 0.88
CA ILE A 14 14.58 8.42 0.40
C ILE A 14 13.77 7.83 1.57
N GLY A 15 14.41 7.57 2.73
CA GLY A 15 13.74 6.94 3.88
C GLY A 15 12.73 7.83 4.60
N GLY A 16 12.97 9.14 4.69
CA GLY A 16 12.14 10.05 5.49
C GLY A 16 10.84 10.52 4.84
N LEU A 17 10.70 10.39 3.51
CA LEU A 17 9.50 10.84 2.78
C LEU A 17 8.37 9.80 2.82
N VAL A 18 8.74 8.52 2.89
CA VAL A 18 7.83 7.37 2.90
C VAL A 18 7.12 7.24 4.26
N GLU A 19 7.85 7.45 5.37
CA GLU A 19 7.29 7.29 6.72
C GLU A 19 6.10 8.22 7.01
N ARG A 20 6.10 9.46 6.51
CA ARG A 20 4.97 10.39 6.74
C ARG A 20 3.70 9.93 6.04
N ASN A 21 3.80 9.50 4.78
CA ASN A 21 2.64 9.05 4.01
C ASN A 21 2.05 7.77 4.57
N ILE A 22 2.90 6.80 4.95
CA ILE A 22 2.42 5.53 5.51
C ILE A 22 1.71 5.76 6.84
N LEU A 23 2.28 6.58 7.73
CA LEU A 23 1.66 6.87 9.01
C LEU A 23 0.31 7.59 8.86
N ASP A 24 0.18 8.47 7.85
CA ASP A 24 -1.09 9.13 7.54
C ASP A 24 -2.13 8.15 6.96
N VAL A 25 -1.72 7.18 6.13
CA VAL A 25 -2.62 6.12 5.65
C VAL A 25 -3.06 5.21 6.81
N LEU A 26 -2.14 4.80 7.68
CA LEU A 26 -2.45 4.01 8.87
C LEU A 26 -3.37 4.75 9.84
N LYS A 27 -3.20 6.07 9.98
CA LYS A 27 -4.11 6.93 10.74
C LYS A 27 -5.49 7.01 10.10
N GLN A 28 -5.58 7.19 8.79
CA GLN A 28 -6.86 7.21 8.07
C GLN A 28 -7.61 5.89 8.18
N LEU A 29 -6.88 4.77 8.20
CA LEU A 29 -7.45 3.43 8.40
C LEU A 29 -7.76 3.13 9.88
N HIS A 30 -7.52 4.07 10.80
CA HIS A 30 -7.61 3.86 12.25
C HIS A 30 -6.78 2.68 12.80
N LEU A 31 -5.76 2.24 12.05
CA LEU A 31 -4.91 1.09 12.41
C LEU A 31 -3.79 1.44 13.40
N GLN A 32 -3.56 2.74 13.66
CA GLN A 32 -2.53 3.24 14.58
C GLN A 32 -2.59 2.63 15.99
N THR A 33 -3.80 2.35 16.49
CA THR A 33 -4.00 1.79 17.83
C THR A 33 -3.51 0.34 17.90
N PHE A 34 -3.56 -0.39 16.77
CA PHE A 34 -3.25 -1.82 16.68
C PHE A 34 -1.80 -2.11 16.36
N LEU A 35 -1.03 -1.14 15.88
CA LEU A 35 0.42 -1.28 15.83
C LEU A 35 0.99 -1.63 17.20
N THR A 36 0.33 -1.24 18.30
CA THR A 36 0.79 -1.61 19.65
C THR A 36 0.37 -3.02 20.09
N THR A 37 -0.62 -3.63 19.45
CA THR A 37 -1.14 -4.98 19.79
C THR A 37 -0.56 -6.09 18.90
N LEU A 38 -0.07 -5.73 17.71
CA LEU A 38 0.57 -6.65 16.78
C LEU A 38 2.00 -6.97 17.22
N SER A 39 2.49 -8.17 16.88
CA SER A 39 3.92 -8.47 17.03
C SER A 39 4.75 -7.57 16.12
N VAL A 40 6.04 -7.39 16.43
CA VAL A 40 6.96 -6.58 15.60
C VAL A 40 6.95 -7.06 14.15
N ASP A 41 6.93 -8.37 13.91
CA ASP A 41 6.87 -8.95 12.58
C ASP A 41 5.55 -8.62 11.85
N GLN A 42 4.41 -8.62 12.55
CA GLN A 42 3.11 -8.27 12.00
C GLN A 42 3.00 -6.76 11.71
N GLN A 43 3.58 -5.92 12.56
CA GLN A 43 3.67 -4.48 12.32
C GLN A 43 4.48 -4.20 11.05
N LEU A 44 5.64 -4.85 10.91
CA LEU A 44 6.48 -4.71 9.74
C LEU A 44 5.73 -5.16 8.47
N LEU A 45 5.05 -6.30 8.54
CA LEU A 45 4.29 -6.82 7.40
C LEU A 45 3.10 -5.93 7.03
N LEU A 46 2.44 -5.30 8.00
CA LEU A 46 1.39 -4.31 7.75
C LEU A 46 1.94 -3.05 7.08
N VAL A 47 3.09 -2.56 7.54
CA VAL A 47 3.78 -1.41 6.94
C VAL A 47 4.20 -1.72 5.50
N ASP A 48 4.81 -2.89 5.27
CA ASP A 48 5.21 -3.32 3.94
C ASP A 48 3.99 -3.49 3.03
N LEU A 49 2.90 -4.07 3.52
CA LEU A 49 1.65 -4.22 2.78
C LEU A 49 1.11 -2.87 2.32
N VAL A 50 1.03 -1.88 3.23
CA VAL A 50 0.57 -0.53 2.91
C VAL A 50 1.53 0.17 1.95
N SER A 51 2.85 -0.01 2.13
CA SER A 51 3.85 0.58 1.23
C SER A 51 3.75 0.02 -0.20
N HIS A 52 3.55 -1.30 -0.35
CA HIS A 52 3.42 -1.93 -1.65
C HIS A 52 2.06 -1.63 -2.30
N ALA A 53 1.01 -1.55 -1.47
CA ALA A 53 -0.27 -1.02 -1.89
C ALA A 53 -0.13 0.39 -2.45
N ASP A 54 0.63 1.27 -1.79
CA ASP A 54 0.83 2.64 -2.25
C ASP A 54 1.62 2.73 -3.57
N ALA A 55 2.66 1.91 -3.69
CA ALA A 55 3.52 1.81 -4.87
C ALA A 55 2.86 1.09 -6.07
N GLY A 56 1.67 0.51 -5.90
CA GLY A 56 0.97 -0.22 -6.96
C GLY A 56 1.63 -1.54 -7.36
N ASN A 57 2.30 -2.20 -6.41
CA ASN A 57 2.93 -3.51 -6.58
C ASN A 57 2.45 -4.51 -5.50
N LEU A 58 1.21 -4.33 -5.04
CA LEU A 58 0.61 -5.14 -3.99
C LEU A 58 0.45 -6.60 -4.43
N THR A 59 0.07 -6.85 -5.68
CA THR A 59 -0.07 -8.22 -6.20
C THR A 59 1.25 -8.98 -6.09
N SER A 60 2.35 -8.37 -6.56
CA SER A 60 3.68 -8.97 -6.50
C SER A 60 4.15 -9.20 -5.06
N PHE A 61 3.81 -8.30 -4.15
CA PHE A 61 4.11 -8.47 -2.73
C PHE A 61 3.37 -9.67 -2.14
N ILE A 62 2.04 -9.76 -2.37
CA ILE A 62 1.21 -10.88 -1.90
C ILE A 62 1.72 -12.21 -2.44
N ASP A 63 2.09 -12.27 -3.71
CA ASP A 63 2.64 -13.48 -4.34
C ASP A 63 3.98 -13.90 -3.70
N THR A 64 4.76 -12.95 -3.21
CA THR A 64 6.07 -13.20 -2.58
C THR A 64 5.92 -13.71 -1.14
N ILE A 65 5.10 -13.05 -0.33
CA ILE A 65 4.98 -13.37 1.11
C ILE A 65 3.92 -14.44 1.40
N GLY A 66 3.01 -14.67 0.45
CA GLY A 66 1.84 -15.52 0.59
C GLY A 66 0.67 -14.84 1.30
N TYR A 67 -0.53 -15.07 0.78
CA TYR A 67 -1.77 -14.51 1.34
C TYR A 67 -2.07 -14.97 2.77
N SER A 68 -1.54 -16.13 3.20
CA SER A 68 -1.72 -16.65 4.55
C SER A 68 -1.21 -15.68 5.64
N ARG A 69 -0.07 -15.02 5.41
CA ARG A 69 0.47 -14.05 6.37
C ARG A 69 -0.41 -12.82 6.54
N ILE A 70 -1.15 -12.45 5.50
CA ILE A 70 -2.10 -11.34 5.54
C ILE A 70 -3.36 -11.75 6.32
N LEU A 71 -3.81 -12.99 6.14
CA LEU A 71 -4.89 -13.56 6.93
C LEU A 71 -4.55 -13.60 8.43
N ASP A 72 -3.31 -13.93 8.79
CA ASP A 72 -2.87 -13.94 10.20
C ASP A 72 -2.99 -12.55 10.85
N ILE A 73 -2.72 -11.48 10.10
CA ILE A 73 -2.95 -10.11 10.56
C ILE A 73 -4.45 -9.86 10.69
N LEU A 74 -5.24 -10.16 9.66
CA LEU A 74 -6.68 -9.93 9.65
C LEU A 74 -7.40 -10.61 10.84
N ILE A 75 -7.02 -11.84 11.18
CA ILE A 75 -7.59 -12.60 12.30
C ILE A 75 -7.23 -11.99 13.67
N SER A 76 -6.10 -11.28 13.75
CA SER A 76 -5.68 -10.60 14.97
C SER A 76 -6.38 -9.25 15.21
N LEU A 77 -7.13 -8.76 14.22
CA LEU A 77 -7.86 -7.49 14.29
C LEU A 77 -9.29 -7.68 14.84
N SER A 78 -9.90 -6.58 15.29
CA SER A 78 -11.34 -6.57 15.56
C SER A 78 -12.12 -6.73 14.25
N THR A 79 -13.37 -7.23 14.31
CA THR A 79 -14.21 -7.42 13.11
C THR A 79 -14.38 -6.13 12.30
N SER A 80 -14.43 -4.97 12.95
CA SER A 80 -14.56 -3.67 12.27
C SER A 80 -13.27 -3.32 11.51
N ASP A 81 -12.12 -3.58 12.10
CA ASP A 81 -10.81 -3.19 11.53
C ASP A 81 -10.33 -4.20 10.49
N GLU A 82 -10.64 -5.48 10.69
CA GLU A 82 -10.51 -6.52 9.66
C GLU A 82 -11.25 -6.09 8.39
N HIS A 83 -12.50 -5.63 8.53
CA HIS A 83 -13.29 -5.17 7.40
C HIS A 83 -12.68 -3.94 6.72
N THR A 84 -12.19 -2.97 7.50
CA THR A 84 -11.49 -1.78 6.99
C THR A 84 -10.24 -2.16 6.20
N LEU A 85 -9.35 -2.97 6.78
CA LEU A 85 -8.11 -3.38 6.13
C LEU A 85 -8.38 -4.24 4.89
N LYS A 86 -9.33 -5.17 4.96
CA LYS A 86 -9.74 -5.99 3.82
C LYS A 86 -10.29 -5.15 2.67
N THR A 87 -11.12 -4.16 2.99
CA THR A 87 -11.68 -3.23 2.00
C THR A 87 -10.57 -2.43 1.33
N TYR A 88 -9.62 -1.91 2.12
CA TYR A 88 -8.45 -1.21 1.60
C TYR A 88 -7.62 -2.08 0.64
N ILE A 89 -7.28 -3.31 1.04
CA ILE A 89 -6.52 -4.25 0.20
C ILE A 89 -7.25 -4.50 -1.13
N MET A 90 -8.55 -4.78 -1.09
CA MET A 90 -9.35 -5.05 -2.28
C MET A 90 -9.41 -3.85 -3.22
N GLN A 91 -9.56 -2.63 -2.68
CA GLN A 91 -9.52 -1.41 -3.46
C GLN A 91 -8.17 -1.22 -4.16
N ARG A 92 -7.06 -1.44 -3.46
CA ARG A 92 -5.70 -1.27 -4.04
C ARG A 92 -5.40 -2.32 -5.11
N LEU A 93 -5.79 -3.59 -4.89
CA LEU A 93 -5.69 -4.63 -5.91
C LEU A 93 -6.55 -4.32 -7.15
N THR A 94 -7.75 -3.78 -6.95
CA THR A 94 -8.63 -3.37 -8.06
C THR A 94 -8.02 -2.23 -8.87
N LEU A 95 -7.41 -1.24 -8.21
CA LEU A 95 -6.72 -0.14 -8.87
C LEU A 95 -5.48 -0.64 -9.63
N GLU A 96 -4.70 -1.54 -9.05
CA GLU A 96 -3.53 -2.13 -9.70
C GLU A 96 -3.92 -2.94 -10.94
N ALA A 97 -4.99 -3.73 -10.86
CA ALA A 97 -5.50 -4.52 -11.98
C ALA A 97 -6.01 -3.67 -13.15
N GLN A 98 -6.41 -2.42 -12.91
CA GLN A 98 -6.87 -1.49 -13.96
C GLN A 98 -5.72 -0.82 -14.73
N GLY A 99 -4.47 -0.92 -14.25
CA GLY A 99 -3.30 -0.27 -14.86
C GLY A 99 -3.34 1.27 -14.77
N PRO A 100 -2.30 1.99 -15.25
CA PRO A 100 -2.33 3.45 -15.31
C PRO A 100 -3.51 3.90 -16.16
N ILE A 101 -4.41 4.68 -15.55
CA ILE A 101 -5.55 5.29 -16.23
C ILE A 101 -4.99 6.09 -17.40
N ASN A 102 -5.21 5.64 -18.63
CA ASN A 102 -4.84 6.40 -19.81
C ASN A 102 -5.55 7.75 -19.76
N ALA A 103 -4.80 8.79 -19.40
CA ALA A 103 -5.18 10.18 -19.52
C ALA A 103 -5.17 10.61 -20.99
N HIS A 104 -6.07 10.04 -21.80
CA HIS A 104 -6.33 10.50 -23.15
C HIS A 104 -7.80 10.29 -23.51
N HIS A 105 -8.54 11.41 -23.57
CA HIS A 105 -9.52 11.74 -24.62
C HIS A 105 -10.61 10.68 -24.92
N GLY A 106 -11.91 10.90 -24.66
CA GLY A 106 -12.69 12.06 -25.07
C GLY A 106 -13.74 11.63 -26.11
N VAL A 107 -15.03 11.69 -25.73
CA VAL A 107 -16.26 11.78 -26.54
C VAL A 107 -16.43 10.86 -27.77
N ALA A 108 -17.42 9.97 -27.67
CA ALA A 108 -18.29 9.64 -28.82
C ALA A 108 -19.76 9.59 -28.35
N THR A 109 -20.44 10.73 -28.49
CA THR A 109 -21.89 10.80 -28.71
C THR A 109 -22.27 9.92 -29.91
N GLY A 110 -23.29 9.07 -29.77
CA GLY A 110 -23.69 8.17 -30.87
C GLY A 110 -24.99 7.40 -30.64
N HIS A 111 -26.10 8.15 -30.65
CA HIS A 111 -27.42 7.79 -31.18
C HIS A 111 -27.69 6.29 -31.51
N GLY A 112 -28.48 5.62 -30.67
CA GLY A 112 -29.10 4.33 -30.96
C GLY A 112 -30.62 4.46 -31.02
N ASN A 113 -31.12 4.88 -32.18
CA ASN A 113 -32.54 4.80 -32.52
C ASN A 113 -32.76 3.45 -33.20
N LYS A 114 -33.60 2.59 -32.61
CA LYS A 114 -34.42 1.58 -33.28
C LYS A 114 -35.46 1.03 -32.31
#